data_AF-A0A0U1DMA1-F1
#
_entry.id   AF-A0A0U1DMA1-F1
#
_cell.length_a   1.000
_cell.length_b   1.000
_cell.length_c   1.000
_cell.angle_alpha   90.00
_cell.angle_beta   90.00
_cell.angle_gamma   90.00
#
_symmetry.space_group_name_H-M   'P 1'
#
loop_
_entity.id
_entity.type
_entity.pdbx_description
1 polymer ?
#
loop_
_entity_poly.entity_id
_entity_poly.type
_entity_poly.pdbx_seq_one_letter_code
_entity_poly.pdbx_strand_id
1 'polypeptide(L)'
;MGVLPSWNDGSTKSAIVDFVERASTDVPREERVAVFDNDGTLWCEKPAYIQLDFLVRRLAEQAAADPALAATQPYTAAAAGDLGWFGDAVTKHYNGDDSALKTLAGGILSAYAGMTVEDHADRIKRSSPRRSTRRSDVRTPRAAICR
;
A
#
# COMPACT_ATOMS: atom_id res chain seq x y z
N MET A 1 -25.65 9.16 18.89
CA MET A 1 -24.65 8.11 18.59
C MET A 1 -23.56 8.21 19.65
N GLY A 2 -23.16 7.09 20.26
CA GLY A 2 -22.10 7.05 21.27
C GLY A 2 -20.69 7.16 20.65
N VAL A 3 -19.66 7.29 21.49
CA VAL A 3 -18.25 7.33 21.09
C VAL A 3 -17.88 6.01 20.38
N LEU A 4 -17.15 6.12 19.26
CA LEU A 4 -16.72 4.98 18.42
C LEU A 4 -17.89 4.05 18.02
N PRO A 5 -18.89 4.54 17.26
CA PRO A 5 -20.13 3.80 17.00
C PRO A 5 -19.95 2.56 16.10
N SER A 6 -18.84 2.46 15.37
CA SER A 6 -18.50 1.28 14.55
C SER A 6 -17.66 0.24 15.29
N TRP A 7 -17.39 0.43 16.59
CA TRP A 7 -16.56 -0.46 17.39
C TRP A 7 -17.43 -1.32 18.32
N ASN A 8 -17.20 -2.64 18.27
CA ASN A 8 -17.75 -3.57 19.26
C ASN A 8 -17.23 -3.21 20.66
N ASP A 9 -18.08 -3.41 21.66
CA ASP A 9 -17.66 -3.26 23.05
C ASP A 9 -16.67 -4.36 23.43
N GLY A 10 -15.61 -3.98 24.16
CA GLY A 10 -14.52 -4.89 24.53
C GLY A 10 -13.26 -4.15 24.97
N SER A 11 -12.26 -4.90 25.42
CA SER A 11 -11.04 -4.36 26.03
C SER A 11 -10.31 -3.34 25.15
N THR A 12 -10.27 -3.54 23.83
CA THR A 12 -9.64 -2.59 22.90
C THR A 12 -10.36 -1.25 22.88
N LYS A 13 -11.69 -1.23 22.76
CA LYS A 13 -12.48 0.00 22.74
C LYS A 13 -12.34 0.75 24.06
N SER A 14 -12.45 0.04 25.18
CA SER A 14 -12.26 0.61 26.53
C SER A 14 -10.86 1.21 26.67
N ALA A 15 -9.81 0.47 26.30
CA ALA A 15 -8.44 0.96 26.41
C ALA A 15 -8.19 2.23 25.59
N ILE A 16 -8.76 2.33 24.38
CA ILE A 16 -8.67 3.54 23.53
C ILE A 16 -9.36 4.71 24.21
N VAL A 17 -10.60 4.54 24.68
CA VAL A 17 -11.38 5.61 25.32
C VAL A 17 -10.68 6.08 26.59
N ASP A 18 -10.31 5.16 27.48
CA ASP A 18 -9.65 5.48 28.74
C ASP A 18 -8.30 6.18 28.51
N PHE A 19 -7.54 5.74 27.50
CA PHE A 19 -6.28 6.39 27.13
C PHE A 19 -6.50 7.83 26.64
N VAL A 20 -7.47 8.05 25.75
CA VAL A 20 -7.78 9.37 25.20
C VAL A 20 -8.29 10.32 26.29
N GLU A 21 -9.12 9.82 27.22
CA GLU A 21 -9.61 10.62 28.35
C GLU A 21 -8.46 11.07 29.28
N ARG A 22 -7.57 10.15 29.66
CA ARG A 22 -6.38 10.48 30.45
C ARG A 22 -5.47 11.45 29.72
N ALA A 23 -5.11 11.14 28.46
CA ALA A 23 -4.24 12.01 27.66
C ALA A 23 -4.85 13.41 27.44
N SER A 24 -6.17 13.52 27.38
CA SER A 24 -6.86 14.81 27.25
C SER A 24 -6.77 15.68 28.50
N THR A 25 -6.46 15.09 29.65
CA THR A 25 -6.26 15.76 30.94
C THR A 25 -4.78 15.99 31.21
N ASP A 26 -3.97 14.96 31.01
CA ASP A 26 -2.59 14.91 31.51
C ASP A 26 -1.54 15.42 30.51
N VAL A 27 -1.87 15.49 29.22
CA VAL A 27 -0.93 15.87 28.14
C VAL A 27 -1.31 17.24 27.57
N PRO A 28 -0.38 18.20 27.44
CA PRO A 28 -0.62 19.47 26.74
C PRO A 28 -1.18 19.24 25.32
N ARG A 29 -2.07 20.11 24.85
CA ARG A 29 -2.78 19.89 23.58
C ARG A 29 -1.82 19.72 22.41
N GLU A 30 -0.76 20.51 22.39
CA GLU A 30 0.31 20.54 21.40
C GLU A 30 1.14 19.25 21.35
N GLU A 31 1.14 18.45 22.42
CA GLU A 31 1.88 17.19 22.51
C GLU A 31 1.01 15.95 22.18
N ARG A 32 -0.30 16.13 21.95
CA ARG A 32 -1.25 15.03 21.66
C ARG A 32 -1.12 14.55 20.21
N VAL A 33 0.00 13.93 19.88
CA VAL A 33 0.27 13.35 18.56
C VAL A 33 0.02 11.85 18.58
N ALA A 34 -0.81 11.37 17.65
CA ALA A 34 -1.03 9.95 17.39
C ALA A 34 -0.54 9.61 15.98
N VAL A 35 0.17 8.49 15.85
CA VAL A 35 0.67 7.98 14.56
C VAL A 35 -0.06 6.70 14.19
N PHE A 36 -0.44 6.59 12.93
CA PHE A 36 -1.10 5.41 12.39
C PHE A 36 -0.30 4.96 11.17
N ASP A 37 -0.05 3.66 11.08
CA ASP A 37 0.32 3.06 9.81
C ASP A 37 -0.87 3.19 8.83
N ASN A 38 -0.60 3.08 7.52
CA ASN A 38 -1.60 3.26 6.48
C ASN A 38 -2.10 1.90 5.95
N ASP A 39 -1.21 1.14 5.31
CA ASP A 39 -1.48 -0.18 4.75
C ASP A 39 -1.83 -1.19 5.85
N GLY A 40 -2.94 -1.93 5.71
CA GLY A 40 -3.40 -2.89 6.72
C GLY A 40 -3.99 -2.28 8.00
N THR A 41 -3.83 -0.97 8.22
CA THR A 41 -4.33 -0.25 9.40
C THR A 41 -5.49 0.69 9.05
N LEU A 42 -5.28 1.66 8.15
CA LEU A 42 -6.31 2.60 7.69
C LEU A 42 -7.05 2.11 6.45
N TRP A 43 -6.42 1.27 5.64
CA TRP A 43 -7.02 0.69 4.43
C TRP A 43 -6.50 -0.73 4.11
N CYS A 44 -7.13 -1.40 3.14
CA CYS A 44 -6.81 -2.77 2.77
C CYS A 44 -5.49 -2.86 1.98
N GLU A 45 -4.57 -3.71 2.43
CA GLU A 45 -3.28 -3.99 1.78
C GLU A 45 -3.27 -5.30 0.97
N LYS A 46 -4.39 -6.02 0.93
CA LYS A 46 -4.53 -7.29 0.19
C LYS A 46 -5.32 -7.09 -1.10
N PRO A 47 -4.97 -7.81 -2.19
CA PRO A 47 -3.86 -8.75 -2.32
C PRO A 47 -2.49 -8.09 -2.51
N ALA A 48 -2.43 -6.76 -2.69
CA ALA A 48 -1.20 -5.99 -2.83
C ALA A 48 -1.38 -4.57 -2.29
N TYR A 49 -0.28 -3.94 -1.87
CA TYR A 49 -0.25 -2.54 -1.49
C TYR A 49 -0.73 -1.64 -2.63
N ILE A 50 -1.51 -0.61 -2.30
CA ILE A 50 -2.06 0.32 -3.30
C ILE A 50 -0.93 1.03 -4.06
N GLN A 51 0.16 1.38 -3.37
CA GLN A 51 1.34 1.98 -4.00
C GLN A 51 2.06 1.00 -4.95
N LEU A 52 2.05 -0.30 -4.65
CA LEU A 52 2.66 -1.31 -5.51
C LEU A 52 1.87 -1.46 -6.82
N ASP A 53 0.53 -1.50 -6.77
CA ASP A 53 -0.31 -1.54 -7.97
C ASP A 53 -0.05 -0.33 -8.90
N PHE A 54 0.11 0.86 -8.33
CA PHE A 54 0.48 2.06 -9.09
C PHE A 54 1.86 1.93 -9.77
N LEU A 55 2.87 1.45 -9.03
CA LEU A 55 4.21 1.22 -9.57
C LEU A 55 4.20 0.18 -10.70
N VAL A 56 3.51 -0.95 -10.51
CA VAL A 56 3.42 -2.02 -11.51
C VAL A 56 2.83 -1.51 -12.81
N ARG A 57 1.74 -0.72 -12.75
CA ARG A 57 1.15 -0.11 -13.96
C ARG A 57 2.13 0.84 -14.64
N ARG A 58 2.86 1.64 -13.87
CA ARG A 58 3.87 2.57 -14.41
C ARG A 58 5.01 1.84 -15.12
N LEU A 59 5.50 0.75 -14.53
CA LEU A 59 6.55 -0.09 -15.12
C LEU A 59 6.04 -0.81 -16.38
N ALA A 60 4.80 -1.31 -16.36
CA ALA A 60 4.18 -1.93 -17.54
C ALA A 60 4.01 -0.94 -18.71
N GLU A 61 3.64 0.32 -18.43
CA GLU A 61 3.60 1.39 -19.43
C GLU A 61 4.99 1.68 -20.03
N GLN A 62 6.04 1.69 -19.22
CA GLN A 62 7.41 1.86 -19.70
C GLN A 62 7.86 0.68 -20.56
N ALA A 63 7.53 -0.55 -20.16
CA ALA A 63 7.81 -1.76 -20.92
C ALA A 63 7.09 -1.78 -22.28
N ALA A 64 5.85 -1.28 -22.33
CA ALA A 64 5.08 -1.16 -23.56
C ALA A 64 5.65 -0.09 -24.52
N ALA A 65 6.23 0.99 -23.97
CA ALA A 65 6.84 2.06 -24.75
C ALA A 65 8.27 1.72 -25.23
N ASP A 66 9.01 0.88 -24.49
CA ASP A 66 10.36 0.46 -24.82
C ASP A 66 10.51 -1.07 -24.72
N PRO A 67 10.52 -1.78 -25.87
CA PRO A 67 10.68 -3.23 -25.91
C PRO A 67 11.97 -3.75 -25.27
N ALA A 68 13.03 -2.93 -25.19
CA ALA A 68 14.27 -3.34 -24.53
C ALA A 68 14.08 -3.50 -23.02
N LEU A 69 13.24 -2.64 -22.40
CA LEU A 69 12.89 -2.76 -20.99
C LEU A 69 12.07 -4.01 -20.72
N ALA A 70 11.14 -4.37 -21.60
CA ALA A 70 10.24 -5.52 -21.43
C ALA A 70 10.97 -6.86 -21.20
N ALA A 71 12.22 -6.99 -21.67
CA ALA A 71 13.06 -8.16 -21.47
C ALA A 71 13.84 -8.19 -20.14
N THR A 72 13.66 -7.19 -19.27
CA THR A 72 14.42 -7.04 -18.02
C THR A 72 13.51 -6.89 -16.80
N GLN A 73 13.96 -7.38 -15.64
CA GLN A 73 13.26 -7.12 -14.37
C GLN A 73 13.52 -5.68 -13.89
N PRO A 74 12.54 -5.02 -13.24
CA PRO A 74 11.21 -5.51 -12.85
C PRO A 74 10.12 -5.39 -13.95
N TYR A 75 10.46 -4.92 -15.15
CA TYR A 75 9.50 -4.62 -16.22
C TYR A 75 8.83 -5.86 -16.80
N THR A 76 9.56 -6.97 -16.93
CA THR A 76 8.98 -8.26 -17.35
C THR A 76 7.87 -8.70 -16.41
N ALA A 77 8.12 -8.67 -15.09
CA ALA A 77 7.09 -8.99 -14.09
C ALA A 77 5.90 -8.03 -14.16
N ALA A 78 6.17 -6.72 -14.31
CA ALA A 78 5.13 -5.71 -14.41
C ALA A 78 4.22 -5.91 -15.64
N ALA A 79 4.82 -6.14 -16.82
CA ALA A 79 4.09 -6.38 -18.06
C ALA A 79 3.25 -7.67 -18.02
N ALA A 80 3.70 -8.68 -17.26
CA ALA A 80 2.99 -9.93 -17.04
C ALA A 80 1.94 -9.86 -15.91
N GLY A 81 1.90 -8.78 -15.12
CA GLY A 81 1.07 -8.68 -13.92
C GLY A 81 1.50 -9.62 -12.78
N ASP A 82 2.76 -10.04 -12.76
CA ASP A 82 3.31 -10.94 -11.75
C ASP A 82 3.64 -10.19 -10.45
N LEU A 83 2.63 -10.06 -9.59
CA LEU A 83 2.78 -9.47 -8.25
C LEU A 83 3.63 -10.34 -7.31
N GLY A 84 3.77 -11.64 -7.62
CA GLY A 84 4.58 -12.58 -6.84
C GLY A 84 6.06 -12.20 -6.87
N TRP A 85 6.58 -11.86 -8.05
CA TRP A 85 7.97 -11.40 -8.18
C TRP A 85 8.29 -10.19 -7.28
N PHE A 86 7.37 -9.21 -7.20
CA PHE A 86 7.54 -8.03 -6.34
C PHE A 86 7.49 -8.40 -4.85
N GLY A 87 6.54 -9.26 -4.46
CA GLY A 87 6.46 -9.79 -3.11
C GLY A 87 7.71 -10.57 -2.69
N ASP A 88 8.25 -11.39 -3.59
CA ASP A 88 9.48 -12.15 -3.38
C ASP A 88 10.71 -11.24 -3.28
N ALA A 89 10.79 -10.20 -4.10
CA ALA A 89 11.88 -9.22 -4.04
C ALA A 89 11.92 -8.52 -2.67
N VAL A 90 10.75 -8.13 -2.14
CA VAL A 90 10.61 -7.54 -0.80
C VAL A 90 10.90 -8.56 0.29
N THR A 91 10.41 -9.79 0.16
CA THR A 91 10.64 -10.87 1.13
C THR A 91 12.12 -11.25 1.23
N LYS A 92 12.81 -11.34 0.11
CA LYS A 92 14.28 -11.56 0.07
C LYS A 92 15.02 -10.45 0.80
N HIS A 93 14.65 -9.20 0.55
CA HIS A 93 15.23 -8.07 1.26
C HIS A 93 15.03 -8.17 2.78
N TYR A 94 13.82 -8.48 3.25
CA TYR A 94 13.58 -8.68 4.69
C TYR A 94 14.41 -9.81 5.30
N ASN A 95 14.75 -10.82 4.49
CA ASN A 95 15.63 -11.92 4.90
C ASN A 95 17.13 -11.60 4.70
N GLY A 96 17.49 -10.37 4.34
CA GLY A 96 18.88 -9.92 4.17
C GLY A 96 19.48 -10.12 2.78
N ASP A 97 18.69 -10.54 1.78
CA ASP A 97 19.12 -10.64 0.39
C ASP A 97 18.60 -9.46 -0.45
N ASP A 98 19.49 -8.48 -0.67
CA ASP A 98 19.18 -7.26 -1.43
C ASP A 98 19.30 -7.43 -2.95
N SER A 99 19.61 -8.62 -3.47
CA SER A 99 19.88 -8.82 -4.91
C SER A 99 18.70 -8.37 -5.78
N ALA A 100 17.49 -8.80 -5.42
CA ALA A 100 16.27 -8.41 -6.12
C ALA A 100 15.85 -6.96 -5.82
N LEU A 101 16.13 -6.46 -4.61
CA LEU A 101 15.81 -5.09 -4.23
C LEU A 101 16.59 -4.08 -5.08
N LYS A 102 17.87 -4.32 -5.38
CA LYS A 102 18.66 -3.42 -6.24
C LYS A 102 18.05 -3.29 -7.63
N THR A 103 17.61 -4.40 -8.21
CA THR A 103 16.91 -4.42 -9.50
C THR A 103 15.57 -3.68 -9.41
N LEU A 104 14.78 -3.94 -8.37
CA LEU A 104 13.52 -3.23 -8.13
C LEU A 104 13.72 -1.72 -7.92
N ALA A 105 14.74 -1.32 -7.16
CA ALA A 105 15.07 0.08 -6.91
C ALA A 105 15.40 0.83 -8.21
N GLY A 106 16.12 0.19 -9.14
CA GLY A 106 16.35 0.74 -10.48
C GLY A 106 15.05 1.03 -11.23
N GLY A 107 14.08 0.11 -11.19
CA GLY A 107 12.74 0.33 -11.75
C GLY A 107 11.93 1.41 -11.04
N ILE A 108 12.02 1.49 -9.70
CA ILE A 108 11.35 2.55 -8.93
C ILE A 108 11.91 3.93 -9.32
N LEU A 109 13.22 4.07 -9.41
CA LEU A 109 13.86 5.33 -9.78
C LEU A 109 13.54 5.71 -11.22
N SER A 110 13.59 4.77 -12.17
CA SER A 110 13.25 5.03 -13.57
C SER A 110 11.77 5.40 -13.76
N ALA A 111 10.86 4.86 -12.94
CA ALA A 111 9.42 5.15 -13.02
C ALA A 111 9.11 6.64 -12.81
N TYR A 112 9.96 7.33 -12.04
CA TYR A 112 9.75 8.73 -11.63
C TYR A 112 10.89 9.67 -12.02
N ALA A 113 11.92 9.18 -12.72
CA ALA A 113 13.05 10.00 -13.16
C ALA A 113 12.59 11.21 -14.00
N GLY A 114 13.05 12.40 -13.62
CA GLY A 114 12.71 13.65 -14.30
C GLY A 114 11.28 14.18 -14.07
N MET A 115 10.50 13.55 -13.18
CA MET A 115 9.14 13.98 -12.85
C MET A 115 9.14 15.00 -11.72
N THR A 116 8.33 16.06 -11.84
CA THR A 116 8.06 16.98 -10.73
C THR A 116 7.14 16.34 -9.70
N VAL A 117 7.10 16.89 -8.48
CA VAL A 117 6.19 16.41 -7.43
C VAL A 117 4.73 16.61 -7.86
N GLU A 118 4.44 17.72 -8.55
CA GLU A 118 3.12 18.07 -9.05
C GLU A 118 2.66 17.09 -10.14
N ASP A 119 3.53 16.78 -11.11
CA ASP A 119 3.22 15.79 -12.16
C ASP A 119 2.97 14.40 -11.58
N HIS A 120 3.75 14.02 -10.56
CA HIS A 120 3.58 12.77 -9.84
C HIS A 120 2.22 12.73 -9.12
N ALA A 121 1.88 13.78 -8.37
CA ALA A 121 0.62 13.89 -7.67
C ALA A 121 -0.57 13.83 -8.63
N ASP A 122 -0.50 14.54 -9.77
CA ASP A 122 -1.56 14.51 -10.77
C ASP A 122 -1.67 13.16 -11.48
N ARG A 123 -0.55 12.46 -11.68
CA ARG A 123 -0.58 11.07 -12.15
C ARG A 123 -1.27 10.15 -11.16
N ILE A 124 -0.99 10.25 -9.87
CA ILE A 124 -1.69 9.47 -8.83
C ILE A 124 -3.20 9.76 -8.88
N LYS A 125 -3.61 11.03 -8.89
CA LYS A 125 -5.03 11.42 -8.98
C LYS A 125 -5.72 10.86 -10.23
N ARG A 126 -5.05 10.85 -11.38
CA ARG A 126 -5.59 10.27 -12.63
C ARG A 126 -5.64 8.75 -12.61
N SER A 127 -4.69 8.11 -11.92
CA SER A 127 -4.59 6.65 -11.81
C SER A 127 -5.59 6.04 -10.82
N SER A 128 -6.27 6.88 -10.03
CA SER A 128 -7.25 6.46 -9.03
C SER A 128 -8.24 5.51 -9.70
N PRO A 129 -8.33 4.24 -9.25
CA PRO A 129 -9.21 3.29 -9.89
C PRO A 129 -10.64 3.82 -9.89
N ARG A 130 -11.32 3.76 -11.05
CA ARG A 130 -12.77 3.51 -11.02
C ARG A 130 -12.95 2.33 -10.06
N ARG A 131 -13.61 2.59 -8.93
CA ARG A 131 -13.94 1.64 -7.86
C ARG A 131 -14.21 0.25 -8.48
N SER A 132 -13.20 -0.61 -8.53
CA SER A 132 -13.40 -2.03 -8.84
C SER A 132 -13.82 -2.68 -7.53
N THR A 133 -14.98 -2.28 -7.03
CA THR A 133 -15.75 -3.08 -6.08
C THR A 133 -16.56 -4.11 -6.85
N ARG A 134 -15.99 -4.75 -7.89
CA ARG A 134 -16.45 -6.09 -8.22
C ARG A 134 -15.93 -6.98 -7.10
N ARG A 135 -16.78 -7.20 -6.10
CA ARG A 135 -16.78 -8.47 -5.38
C ARG A 135 -16.90 -9.52 -6.47
N SER A 136 -15.77 -10.07 -6.91
CA SER A 136 -15.77 -11.34 -7.61
C SER A 136 -16.49 -12.30 -6.67
N ASP A 137 -17.50 -13.01 -7.18
CA ASP A 137 -18.24 -14.09 -6.51
C ASP A 137 -17.31 -15.25 -6.14
N VAL A 138 -16.34 -15.00 -5.27
CA VAL A 138 -15.63 -16.06 -4.57
C VAL A 138 -16.52 -16.41 -3.39
N ARG A 139 -17.20 -17.54 -3.53
CA ARG A 139 -17.93 -18.22 -2.46
C ARG A 139 -16.92 -18.76 -1.43
N THR A 140 -16.20 -17.86 -0.76
CA THR A 140 -15.32 -18.20 0.35
C THR A 140 -16.15 -18.09 1.63
N PRO A 141 -16.14 -19.09 2.52
CA PRO A 141 -16.78 -18.97 3.83
C PRO A 141 -16.17 -17.75 4.53
N ARG A 142 -17.01 -16.97 5.22
CA ARG A 142 -16.64 -15.79 6.03
C ARG A 142 -15.26 -15.97 6.68
N ALA A 143 -14.23 -15.42 6.07
CA ALA A 143 -12.90 -15.37 6.60
C ALA A 143 -12.31 -14.00 6.26
N ALA A 144 -11.90 -13.32 7.32
CA ALA A 144 -11.00 -12.18 7.37
C ALA A 144 -11.44 -10.91 6.60
N ILE A 145 -12.12 -10.01 7.33
CA ILE A 145 -11.64 -8.63 7.35
C ILE A 145 -10.16 -8.71 7.67
N CYS A 146 -9.30 -8.15 6.82
CA CYS A 146 -7.83 -8.11 6.95
C CYS A 146 -7.35 -8.32 8.41
N ARG A 147 -7.01 -9.58 8.69
CA ARG A 147 -6.14 -10.08 9.75
C ARG A 147 -5.46 -11.31 9.17
#